data_AF-A0A645GPM3-F1
#
_entry.id   AF-A0A645GPM3-F1
#
_cell.length_a   1.000
_cell.length_b   1.000
_cell.length_c   1.000
_cell.angle_alpha   90.00
_cell.angle_beta   90.00
_cell.angle_gamma   90.00
#
_symmetry.space_group_name_H-M   'P 1'
#
loop_
_entity.id
_entity.type
_entity.pdbx_description
1 polymer ?
#
loop_
_entity_poly.entity_id
_entity_poly.type
_entity_poly.pdbx_seq_one_letter_code
_entity_poly.pdbx_strand_id
1 'polypeptide(L)'
;MSASLYANPNNPACIAHQLDVMVLSATEVDLKFNVNSVSGTDGRILGALGGGPDTAYGAKLTIVVLPSFRGRIPMINKEVNLICTPGSDVDVVVTERGIAVNPNREDLLKALKQANLKPITIEELMMRIHALTGEPVLPGKEGSVVAVVEDRYGKKLSQLYSSLDTQD
;
A
#
# COMPACT_ATOMS: atom_id res chain seq x y z
N MET A 1 2.52 -13.69 -22.86
CA MET A 1 1.24 -13.28 -22.24
C MET A 1 1.09 -11.78 -22.46
N SER A 2 -0.06 -11.30 -22.98
CA SER A 2 -0.26 -9.86 -23.20
C SER A 2 -0.68 -9.16 -21.90
N ALA A 3 -0.40 -7.87 -21.78
CA ALA A 3 -0.87 -7.06 -20.65
C ALA A 3 -2.41 -7.10 -20.54
N SER A 4 -3.11 -7.15 -21.68
CA SER A 4 -4.57 -7.28 -21.73
C SER A 4 -5.06 -8.60 -21.14
N LEU A 5 -4.38 -9.72 -21.38
CA LEU A 5 -4.75 -11.00 -20.76
C LEU A 5 -4.38 -11.04 -19.27
N TYR A 6 -3.30 -10.38 -18.90
CA TYR A 6 -2.79 -10.38 -17.54
C TYR A 6 -3.68 -9.61 -16.56
N ALA A 7 -3.91 -8.31 -16.80
CA ALA A 7 -4.39 -7.40 -15.75
C ALA A 7 -5.46 -6.39 -16.21
N ASN A 8 -5.89 -6.40 -17.47
CA ASN A 8 -6.93 -5.49 -17.93
C ASN A 8 -8.29 -5.83 -17.30
N PRO A 9 -8.92 -4.92 -16.51
CA PRO A 9 -10.20 -5.20 -15.86
C PRO A 9 -11.36 -5.43 -16.85
N ASN A 10 -11.24 -4.95 -18.09
CA ASN A 10 -12.25 -5.14 -19.12
C ASN A 10 -12.07 -6.46 -19.89
N ASN A 11 -11.05 -7.26 -19.58
CA ASN A 11 -10.88 -8.56 -20.18
C ASN A 11 -11.58 -9.64 -19.33
N PRO A 12 -12.59 -10.35 -19.85
CA PRO A 12 -13.29 -11.41 -19.10
C PRO A 12 -12.38 -12.59 -18.72
N ALA A 13 -11.23 -12.74 -19.39
CA ALA A 13 -10.22 -13.76 -19.08
C ALA A 13 -9.03 -13.19 -18.29
N CYS A 14 -9.19 -12.05 -17.61
CA CYS A 14 -8.13 -11.41 -16.82
C CYS A 14 -7.54 -12.38 -15.79
N ILE A 15 -6.25 -12.70 -15.93
CA ILE A 15 -5.57 -13.68 -15.08
C ILE A 15 -5.43 -13.18 -13.64
N ALA A 16 -5.28 -11.87 -13.44
CA ALA A 16 -5.23 -11.26 -12.12
C ALA A 16 -6.47 -11.60 -11.26
N HIS A 17 -7.65 -11.80 -11.87
CA HIS A 17 -8.89 -12.18 -11.17
C HIS A 17 -8.97 -13.66 -10.80
N GLN A 18 -7.98 -14.46 -11.19
CA GLN A 18 -7.92 -15.91 -10.92
C GLN A 18 -6.87 -16.27 -9.86
N LEU A 19 -6.25 -15.26 -9.23
CA LEU A 19 -5.23 -15.47 -8.21
C LEU A 19 -5.86 -15.86 -6.87
N ASP A 20 -5.39 -16.96 -6.29
CA ASP A 20 -5.72 -17.28 -4.90
C ASP A 20 -4.99 -16.35 -3.94
N VAL A 21 -3.71 -16.09 -4.21
CA VAL A 21 -2.84 -15.27 -3.36
C VAL A 21 -1.98 -14.36 -4.22
N MET A 22 -1.86 -13.09 -3.82
CA MET A 22 -0.86 -12.16 -4.34
C MET A 22 -0.04 -11.58 -3.19
N VAL A 23 1.25 -11.36 -3.45
CA VAL A 23 2.18 -10.74 -2.50
C VAL A 23 2.81 -9.53 -3.16
N LEU A 24 2.66 -8.35 -2.53
CA LEU A 24 3.14 -7.07 -3.03
C LEU A 24 4.11 -6.42 -2.05
N SER A 25 5.11 -5.73 -2.58
CA SER A 25 5.95 -4.81 -1.81
C SER A 25 5.45 -3.37 -1.90
N ALA A 26 5.67 -2.59 -0.85
CA ALA A 26 5.28 -1.17 -0.80
C ALA A 26 6.44 -0.24 -0.45
N THR A 27 6.30 1.03 -0.85
CA THR A 27 7.08 2.12 -0.25
C THR A 27 6.49 2.44 1.12
N GLU A 28 5.17 2.62 1.22
CA GLU A 28 4.48 2.94 2.46
C GLU A 28 3.08 2.30 2.50
N VAL A 29 2.56 2.10 3.72
CA VAL A 29 1.17 1.71 3.98
C VAL A 29 0.59 2.62 5.06
N ASP A 30 -0.70 2.96 4.97
CA ASP A 30 -1.39 3.71 6.02
C ASP A 30 -2.34 2.88 6.89
N LEU A 31 -2.92 3.53 7.91
CA LEU A 31 -3.86 2.90 8.83
C LEU A 31 -5.15 2.41 8.17
N LYS A 32 -5.46 2.90 6.96
CA LYS A 32 -6.59 2.43 6.15
C LYS A 32 -6.17 1.34 5.17
N PHE A 33 -4.95 0.79 5.32
CA PHE A 33 -4.34 -0.20 4.44
C PHE A 33 -4.09 0.32 3.01
N ASN A 34 -4.20 1.63 2.75
CA ASN A 34 -3.82 2.16 1.44
C ASN A 34 -2.32 1.99 1.25
N VAL A 35 -1.95 1.63 0.03
CA VAL A 35 -0.56 1.35 -0.33
C VAL A 35 -0.04 2.45 -1.23
N ASN A 36 1.13 2.96 -0.89
CA ASN A 36 2.00 3.68 -1.80
C ASN A 36 3.09 2.73 -2.32
N SER A 37 3.31 2.73 -3.64
CA SER A 37 4.37 1.96 -4.28
C SER A 37 5.20 2.79 -5.25
N VAL A 38 4.92 4.09 -5.38
CA VAL A 38 5.50 4.94 -6.42
C VAL A 38 6.37 6.04 -5.82
N SER A 39 5.94 6.73 -4.77
CA SER A 39 6.70 7.81 -4.15
C SER A 39 7.34 7.40 -2.83
N GLY A 40 8.40 8.10 -2.46
CA GLY A 40 8.96 8.07 -1.11
C GLY A 40 8.18 8.98 -0.16
N THR A 41 8.48 8.87 1.13
CA THR A 41 7.95 9.75 2.18
C THR A 41 8.25 11.23 1.91
N ASP A 42 9.35 11.53 1.22
CA ASP A 42 9.75 12.88 0.80
C ASP A 42 9.01 13.41 -0.44
N GLY A 43 8.07 12.64 -0.99
CA GLY A 43 7.28 13.03 -2.16
C GLY A 43 7.98 12.83 -3.50
N ARG A 44 9.24 12.36 -3.52
CA ARG A 44 9.92 12.05 -4.78
C ARG A 44 9.40 10.74 -5.37
N ILE A 45 9.26 10.69 -6.69
CA ILE A 45 8.91 9.46 -7.41
C ILE A 45 10.14 8.52 -7.37
N LEU A 46 9.96 7.32 -6.85
CA LEU A 46 10.99 6.30 -6.67
C LEU A 46 10.80 5.08 -7.58
N GLY A 47 9.60 4.90 -8.15
CA GLY A 47 9.27 3.67 -8.86
C GLY A 47 8.11 3.80 -9.83
N ALA A 48 7.50 2.67 -10.13
CA ALA A 48 6.39 2.54 -11.07
C ALA A 48 5.20 1.84 -10.40
N LEU A 49 4.00 2.13 -10.87
CA LEU A 49 2.76 1.54 -10.33
C LEU A 49 2.68 0.02 -10.61
N GLY A 50 3.07 -0.39 -11.82
CA GLY A 50 3.00 -1.78 -12.26
C GLY A 50 1.57 -2.34 -12.25
N GLY A 51 1.45 -3.67 -12.17
CA GLY A 51 0.16 -4.37 -12.05
C GLY A 51 -0.25 -4.68 -10.60
N GLY A 52 0.39 -4.04 -9.62
CA GLY A 52 0.11 -4.24 -8.20
C GLY A 52 -1.37 -3.99 -7.86
N PRO A 53 -1.95 -2.83 -8.22
CA PRO A 53 -3.36 -2.56 -7.97
C PRO A 53 -4.30 -3.56 -8.65
N ASP A 54 -3.98 -3.98 -9.87
CA ASP A 54 -4.82 -4.92 -10.63
C ASP A 54 -4.89 -6.31 -10.01
N THR A 55 -3.74 -6.79 -9.54
CA THR A 55 -3.61 -8.10 -8.88
C THR A 55 -4.12 -8.06 -7.45
N ALA A 56 -3.98 -6.93 -6.76
CA ALA A 56 -4.53 -6.74 -5.41
C ALA A 56 -6.07 -6.82 -5.43
N TYR A 57 -6.69 -6.14 -6.40
CA TYR A 57 -8.14 -6.22 -6.61
C TYR A 57 -8.62 -7.62 -6.99
N GLY A 58 -7.82 -8.36 -7.77
CA GLY A 58 -8.22 -9.63 -8.36
C GLY A 58 -7.98 -10.86 -7.48
N ALA A 59 -7.05 -10.78 -6.52
CA ALA A 59 -6.67 -11.91 -5.69
C ALA A 59 -7.70 -12.18 -4.58
N LYS A 60 -7.85 -13.45 -4.16
CA LYS A 60 -8.66 -13.81 -2.98
C LYS A 60 -7.98 -13.44 -1.66
N LEU A 61 -6.65 -13.35 -1.68
CA LEU A 61 -5.79 -12.95 -0.56
C LEU A 61 -4.67 -12.03 -1.05
N THR A 62 -4.69 -10.79 -0.60
CA THR A 62 -3.67 -9.77 -0.86
C THR A 62 -2.81 -9.51 0.36
N ILE A 63 -1.52 -9.81 0.25
CA ILE A 63 -0.52 -9.61 1.31
C ILE A 63 0.47 -8.53 0.88
N VAL A 64 0.53 -7.44 1.64
CA VAL A 64 1.54 -6.40 1.48
C VAL A 64 2.69 -6.67 2.45
N VAL A 65 3.89 -6.81 1.94
CA VAL A 65 5.11 -7.07 2.72
C VAL A 65 6.07 -5.89 2.56
N LEU A 66 6.47 -5.32 3.69
CA LEU A 66 7.41 -4.20 3.72
C LEU A 66 8.24 -4.23 5.01
N PRO A 67 9.49 -3.76 5.00
CA PRO A 67 10.22 -3.56 6.24
C PRO A 67 9.50 -2.50 7.08
N SER A 68 9.58 -2.59 8.40
CA SER A 68 8.95 -1.59 9.28
C SER A 68 9.49 -0.17 9.06
N PHE A 69 10.77 -0.05 8.73
CA PHE A 69 11.43 1.21 8.41
C PHE A 69 12.61 1.00 7.44
N ARG A 70 12.96 2.05 6.70
CA ARG A 70 14.18 2.11 5.86
C ARG A 70 15.07 3.23 6.39
N GLY A 71 16.19 2.87 7.02
CA GLY A 71 16.99 3.83 7.77
C GLY A 71 16.22 4.38 8.98
N ARG A 72 15.83 5.66 8.94
CA ARG A 72 14.98 6.31 9.95
C ARG A 72 13.56 6.60 9.47
N ILE A 73 13.21 6.13 8.27
CA ILE A 73 11.92 6.45 7.66
C ILE A 73 10.93 5.32 7.98
N PRO A 74 9.82 5.56 8.69
CA PRO A 74 8.79 4.56 8.96
C PRO A 74 7.98 4.26 7.70
N MET A 75 7.71 2.98 7.45
CA MET A 75 6.97 2.54 6.26
C MET A 75 5.48 2.32 6.54
N ILE A 76 5.06 2.40 7.80
CA ILE A 76 3.65 2.42 8.20
C ILE A 76 3.36 3.76 8.85
N ASN A 77 2.43 4.51 8.27
CA ASN A 77 2.16 5.91 8.62
C ASN A 77 0.67 6.16 8.84
N LYS A 78 0.31 7.35 9.35
CA LYS A 78 -1.10 7.72 9.56
C LYS A 78 -1.86 7.77 8.23
N GLU A 79 -1.22 8.36 7.21
CA GLU A 79 -1.71 8.47 5.83
C GLU A 79 -0.51 8.33 4.88
N VAL A 80 -0.73 7.76 3.69
CA VAL A 80 0.25 7.79 2.61
C VAL A 80 0.13 9.09 1.81
N ASN A 81 1.24 9.59 1.26
CA ASN A 81 1.20 10.81 0.42
C ASN A 81 0.56 10.56 -0.96
N LEU A 82 0.56 9.30 -1.43
CA LEU A 82 0.03 8.89 -2.73
C LEU A 82 -0.60 7.50 -2.62
N ILE A 83 -1.90 7.41 -2.87
CA ILE A 83 -2.61 6.12 -2.88
C ILE A 83 -2.44 5.49 -4.26
N CYS A 84 -1.76 4.34 -4.29
CA CYS A 84 -1.51 3.52 -5.48
C CYS A 84 -2.45 2.32 -5.52
N THR A 85 -2.64 1.64 -4.40
CA THR A 85 -3.64 0.56 -4.22
C THR A 85 -4.58 0.94 -3.07
N PRO A 86 -5.90 0.94 -3.29
CA PRO A 86 -6.87 1.19 -2.22
C PRO A 86 -6.76 0.14 -1.11
N GLY A 87 -6.90 0.55 0.14
CA GLY A 87 -6.85 -0.41 1.26
C GLY A 87 -8.02 -1.38 1.32
N SER A 88 -9.09 -1.16 0.55
CA SER A 88 -10.15 -2.15 0.34
C SER A 88 -9.67 -3.41 -0.38
N ASP A 89 -8.56 -3.30 -1.12
CA ASP A 89 -8.01 -4.37 -1.96
C ASP A 89 -6.81 -5.06 -1.26
N VAL A 90 -6.56 -4.72 0.01
CA VAL A 90 -5.44 -5.24 0.81
C VAL A 90 -5.97 -5.94 2.05
N ASP A 91 -5.60 -7.21 2.21
CA ASP A 91 -6.12 -8.03 3.29
C ASP A 91 -5.18 -8.10 4.50
N VAL A 92 -3.87 -8.16 4.25
CA VAL A 92 -2.86 -8.36 5.29
C VAL A 92 -1.63 -7.51 5.00
N VAL A 93 -1.09 -6.88 6.04
CA VAL A 93 0.22 -6.20 6.02
C VAL A 93 1.17 -6.97 6.92
N VAL A 94 2.37 -7.25 6.42
CA VAL A 94 3.40 -8.01 7.12
C VAL A 94 4.69 -7.22 7.14
N THR A 95 5.25 -7.05 8.34
CA THR A 95 6.62 -6.56 8.55
C THR A 95 7.39 -7.54 9.43
N GLU A 96 8.69 -7.32 9.61
CA GLU A 96 9.49 -8.08 10.57
C GLU A 96 9.08 -7.84 12.05
N ARG A 97 8.13 -6.92 12.30
CA ARG A 97 7.64 -6.55 13.66
C ARG A 97 6.20 -6.95 13.92
N GLY A 98 5.48 -7.46 12.94
CA GLY A 98 4.10 -7.89 13.14
C GLY A 98 3.34 -8.17 11.86
N ILE A 99 2.16 -8.74 12.07
CA ILE A 99 1.16 -8.98 11.04
C ILE A 99 -0.05 -8.15 11.42
N ALA A 100 -0.51 -7.28 10.53
CA ALA A 100 -1.76 -6.56 10.66
C ALA A 100 -2.75 -7.10 9.65
N VAL A 101 -3.93 -7.51 10.11
CA VAL A 101 -5.02 -7.99 9.25
C VAL A 101 -6.02 -6.86 9.09
N ASN A 102 -6.45 -6.62 7.85
CA ASN A 102 -7.49 -5.66 7.55
C ASN A 102 -8.77 -6.04 8.33
N PRO A 103 -9.39 -5.12 9.09
CA PRO A 103 -10.62 -5.40 9.83
C PRO A 103 -11.76 -5.98 8.98
N ASN A 104 -11.76 -5.72 7.67
CA ASN A 104 -12.73 -6.29 6.73
C ASN A 104 -12.54 -7.81 6.49
N ARG A 105 -11.47 -8.41 7.02
CA ARG A 105 -11.11 -9.84 6.85
C ARG A 105 -11.06 -10.59 8.17
N GLU A 106 -12.19 -10.60 8.88
CA GLU A 106 -12.33 -11.38 10.13
C GLU A 106 -12.03 -12.86 9.95
N ASP A 107 -12.30 -13.41 8.76
CA ASP A 107 -11.99 -14.80 8.40
C ASP A 107 -10.49 -15.08 8.52
N LEU A 108 -9.65 -14.19 7.99
CA LEU A 108 -8.19 -14.30 8.09
C LEU A 108 -7.70 -14.09 9.51
N LEU A 109 -8.28 -13.13 10.24
CA LEU A 109 -7.92 -12.90 11.64
C LEU A 109 -8.16 -14.17 12.49
N LYS A 110 -9.29 -14.84 12.29
CA LYS A 110 -9.62 -16.11 12.96
C LYS A 110 -8.66 -17.23 12.54
N ALA A 111 -8.42 -17.39 11.25
CA ALA A 111 -7.52 -18.41 10.72
C ALA A 111 -6.08 -18.27 11.24
N LEU A 112 -5.54 -17.04 11.25
CA LEU A 112 -4.19 -16.78 11.75
C LEU A 112 -4.08 -17.03 13.26
N LYS A 113 -5.08 -16.65 14.06
CA LYS A 113 -5.12 -16.96 15.49
C LYS A 113 -5.18 -18.46 15.77
N GLN A 114 -5.97 -19.21 15.01
CA GLN A 114 -6.03 -20.68 15.10
C GLN A 114 -4.70 -21.34 14.73
N ALA A 115 -3.95 -20.73 13.80
CA ALA A 115 -2.59 -21.13 13.44
C ALA A 115 -1.52 -20.70 14.46
N ASN A 116 -1.91 -20.23 15.66
CA ASN A 116 -1.02 -19.72 16.71
C ASN A 116 -0.18 -18.49 16.32
N LEU A 117 -0.60 -17.75 15.30
CA LEU A 117 -0.04 -16.44 14.99
C LEU A 117 -0.71 -15.37 15.86
N LYS A 118 -0.01 -14.25 16.06
CA LYS A 118 -0.45 -13.14 16.91
C LYS A 118 -0.57 -11.85 16.08
N PRO A 119 -1.59 -11.74 15.20
CA PRO A 119 -1.83 -10.47 14.52
C PRO A 119 -2.09 -9.35 15.53
N ILE A 120 -1.57 -8.17 15.22
CA ILE A 120 -1.81 -6.92 15.96
C ILE A 120 -2.57 -5.95 15.07
N THR A 121 -3.07 -4.85 15.62
CA THR A 121 -3.70 -3.82 14.78
C THR A 121 -2.64 -3.04 14.00
N ILE A 122 -3.03 -2.42 12.89
CA ILE A 122 -2.11 -1.61 12.09
C ILE A 122 -1.66 -0.35 12.85
N GLU A 123 -2.51 0.18 13.73
CA GLU A 123 -2.19 1.28 14.64
C GLU A 123 -1.14 0.85 15.67
N GLU A 124 -1.28 -0.34 16.26
CA GLU A 124 -0.28 -0.87 17.19
C GLU A 124 1.06 -1.09 16.49
N LEU A 125 1.04 -1.63 15.27
CA LEU A 125 2.23 -1.79 14.45
C LEU A 125 2.88 -0.43 14.15
N MET A 126 2.10 0.57 13.72
CA MET A 126 2.58 1.94 13.50
C MET A 126 3.21 2.54 14.76
N MET A 127 2.54 2.47 15.91
CA MET A 127 3.04 3.02 17.18
C MET A 127 4.39 2.41 17.57
N ARG A 128 4.54 1.08 17.44
CA ARG A 128 5.80 0.38 17.71
C ARG A 128 6.93 0.84 16.78
N ILE A 129 6.60 1.18 15.54
CA ILE A 129 7.57 1.65 14.54
C ILE A 129 7.96 3.09 14.83
N HIS A 130 6.98 3.97 15.06
CA HIS A 130 7.21 5.40 15.35
C HIS A 130 7.97 5.60 16.66
N ALA A 131 7.85 4.69 17.64
CA ALA A 131 8.69 4.70 18.83
C ALA A 131 10.20 4.55 18.53
N LEU A 132 10.56 4.01 17.36
CA LEU A 132 11.96 3.82 16.94
C LEU A 132 12.42 4.90 15.95
N THR A 133 11.52 5.34 15.07
CA THR A 133 11.85 6.25 13.97
C THR A 133 11.50 7.71 14.24
N GLY A 134 10.61 7.97 15.20
CA GLY A 134 9.80 9.19 15.24
C GLY A 134 8.65 9.15 14.23
N GLU A 135 7.78 10.16 14.29
CA GLU A 135 6.77 10.39 13.27
C GLU A 135 7.41 11.09 12.05
N PRO A 136 7.08 10.69 10.81
CA PRO A 136 7.62 11.38 9.64
C PRO A 136 6.91 12.72 9.42
N VAL A 137 7.63 13.66 8.83
CA VAL A 137 7.02 14.87 8.26
C VAL A 137 6.67 14.57 6.81
N LEU A 138 5.37 14.60 6.50
CA LEU A 138 4.90 14.41 5.14
C LEU A 138 5.00 15.74 4.35
N PRO A 139 5.32 15.71 3.05
CA PRO A 139 5.27 16.88 2.20
C PRO A 139 3.85 17.43 2.15
N GLY A 140 3.75 18.76 2.16
CA GLY A 140 2.49 19.45 2.02
C GLY A 140 1.90 19.33 0.60
N LYS A 141 0.62 19.71 0.46
CA LYS A 141 -0.15 19.62 -0.80
C LYS A 141 -0.40 20.99 -1.43
N GLU A 142 0.39 22.00 -1.07
CA GLU A 142 0.22 23.40 -1.47
C GLU A 142 0.83 23.69 -2.86
N GLY A 143 1.71 22.83 -3.34
CA GLY A 143 2.32 22.94 -4.66
C GLY A 143 1.40 22.59 -5.82
N SER A 144 1.96 22.54 -7.03
CA SER A 144 1.25 22.12 -8.24
C SER A 144 1.10 20.60 -8.29
N VAL A 145 0.05 20.09 -8.94
CA VAL A 145 -0.08 18.64 -9.20
C VAL A 145 0.95 18.23 -10.25
N VAL A 146 1.83 17.29 -9.90
CA VAL A 146 2.88 16.78 -10.79
C VAL A 146 2.60 15.37 -11.32
N ALA A 147 1.74 14.61 -10.63
CA ALA A 147 1.29 13.30 -11.09
C ALA A 147 -0.13 13.00 -10.60
N VAL A 148 -0.83 12.16 -11.36
CA VAL A 148 -2.15 11.63 -11.00
C VAL A 148 -2.08 10.11 -11.08
N VAL A 149 -2.53 9.44 -10.03
CA VAL A 149 -2.78 8.00 -10.07
C VAL A 149 -4.24 7.80 -10.45
N GLU A 150 -4.46 7.08 -11.54
CA GLU A 150 -5.77 6.55 -11.93
C GLU A 150 -5.90 5.12 -11.40
N ASP A 151 -7.12 4.76 -10.97
CA ASP A 151 -7.45 3.38 -10.72
C ASP A 151 -7.51 2.59 -12.04
N ARG A 152 -7.67 1.27 -11.92
CA ARG A 152 -7.71 0.37 -13.08
C ARG A 152 -8.84 0.64 -14.07
N TYR A 153 -9.86 1.42 -13.68
CA TYR A 153 -10.99 1.81 -14.53
C TYR A 153 -10.80 3.21 -15.14
N GLY A 154 -9.64 3.85 -14.95
CA GLY A 154 -9.33 5.18 -15.45
C GLY A 154 -9.93 6.31 -14.61
N LYS A 155 -10.45 6.02 -13.41
CA LYS A 155 -10.92 7.07 -12.50
C LYS A 155 -9.75 7.55 -11.66
N LYS A 156 -9.61 8.87 -11.54
CA LYS A 156 -8.64 9.51 -10.64
C LYS A 156 -8.78 8.98 -9.20
N LEU A 157 -7.71 8.40 -8.68
CA LEU A 157 -7.60 7.84 -7.33
C LEU A 157 -6.83 8.78 -6.38
N SER A 158 -5.67 9.28 -6.80
CA SER A 158 -4.81 10.11 -5.95
C SER A 158 -3.94 11.07 -6.78
N GLN A 159 -3.28 12.01 -6.12
CA GLN A 159 -2.42 13.01 -6.76
C GLN A 159 -1.15 13.24 -5.95
N LEU A 160 -0.05 13.45 -6.67
CA LEU A 160 1.21 13.89 -6.11
C LEU A 160 1.39 15.38 -6.39
N TYR A 161 1.87 16.11 -5.40
CA TYR A 161 2.11 17.55 -5.47
C TYR A 161 3.61 17.82 -5.50
N SER A 162 4.04 18.86 -6.22
CA SER A 162 5.41 19.37 -6.13
C SER A 162 5.65 19.87 -4.71
N SER A 163 6.83 19.58 -4.16
CA SER A 163 7.32 20.34 -3.02
C SER A 163 7.36 21.81 -3.42
N LEU A 164 6.85 22.72 -2.58
CA LEU A 164 7.16 24.13 -2.74
C LEU A 164 8.66 24.25 -2.55
N ASP A 165 9.39 24.60 -3.61
CA ASP A 165 10.82 24.85 -3.50
C ASP A 165 11.06 25.83 -2.34
N THR A 166 11.65 25.36 -1.24
CA THR A 166 12.61 26.21 -0.54
C THR A 166 13.74 26.36 -1.53
N GLN A 167 13.78 27.50 -2.20
CA GLN A 167 14.89 27.94 -3.03
C GLN A 167 16.18 27.71 -2.24
N ASP A 168 16.98 26.74 -2.67
CA ASP A 168 18.40 26.67 -2.37
C ASP A 168 19.17 27.34 -3.53
#